data_AF-T0YTI2-F1
#
_entry.id   AF-T0YTI2-F1
#
_cell.length_a   1.000
_cell.length_b   1.000
_cell.length_c   1.000
_cell.angle_alpha   90.00
_cell.angle_beta   90.00
_cell.angle_gamma   90.00
#
_symmetry.space_group_name_H-M   'P 1'
#
loop_
_entity.id
_entity.type
_entity.pdbx_description
1 polymer ?
#
loop_
_entity_poly.entity_id
_entity_poly.type
_entity_poly.pdbx_seq_one_letter_code
_entity_poly.pdbx_strand_id
1 'polypeptide(L)'
;LERNKLIRTVPELRARMLDEFAQTIHLFAVAAAERFGRGPDEPDVRAFAGAIVGVILSLWMLMQADETLTDLPRLVDDAINLLEAGLPL
;
A
#
# COMPACT_ATOMS: atom_id res chain seq x y z
N LEU A 1 1.22 -33.42 19.21
CA LEU A 1 1.17 -32.05 19.79
C LEU A 1 2.13 -31.12 19.02
N GLU A 2 2.08 -31.11 17.69
CA GLU A 2 3.02 -30.36 16.82
C GLU A 2 2.30 -29.54 15.74
N ARG A 3 1.16 -28.93 16.08
CA ARG A 3 0.49 -27.96 15.19
C ARG A 3 -0.14 -26.80 15.92
N ASN A 4 0.57 -26.28 16.92
CA ASN A 4 0.15 -25.07 17.64
C ASN A 4 1.37 -24.20 18.02
N LYS A 5 2.30 -24.04 17.07
CA LYS A 5 3.48 -23.16 17.20
C LYS A 5 3.73 -22.27 15.98
N LEU A 6 2.70 -22.05 15.16
CA LEU A 6 2.72 -21.04 14.09
C LEU A 6 1.81 -19.83 14.37
N ILE A 7 1.30 -19.69 15.60
CA ILE A 7 0.53 -18.51 16.05
C ILE A 7 1.46 -17.39 16.57
N ARG A 8 2.76 -17.68 16.71
CA ARG A 8 3.81 -16.66 16.90
C ARG A 8 4.47 -16.35 15.56
N THR A 9 3.75 -15.71 14.63
CA THR A 9 4.44 -14.89 13.63
C THR A 9 5.14 -13.78 14.41
N VAL A 10 6.45 -13.96 14.58
CA VAL A 10 7.41 -13.23 15.41
C VAL A 10 7.05 -11.72 15.46
N PRO A 11 6.74 -11.12 16.64
CA PRO A 11 6.46 -9.69 16.77
C PRO A 11 7.45 -8.78 16.02
N GLU A 12 8.72 -9.18 16.03
CA GLU A 12 9.83 -8.53 15.36
C GLU A 12 9.68 -8.56 13.83
N LEU A 13 9.13 -9.65 13.27
CA LEU A 13 8.84 -9.73 11.83
C LEU A 13 7.68 -8.80 11.45
N ARG A 14 6.63 -8.72 12.29
CA ARG A 14 5.53 -7.77 12.06
C ARG A 14 6.00 -6.32 12.13
N ALA A 15 6.83 -6.00 13.12
CA ALA A 15 7.42 -4.66 13.26
C ALA A 15 8.27 -4.30 12.04
N ARG A 16 9.09 -5.24 11.55
CA ARG A 16 9.92 -5.04 10.36
C ARG A 16 9.08 -4.82 9.09
N MET A 17 8.03 -5.61 8.89
CA MET A 17 7.11 -5.41 7.75
C MET A 17 6.44 -4.03 7.81
N LEU A 18 5.99 -3.60 8.99
CA LEU A 18 5.41 -2.26 9.16
C LEU A 18 6.43 -1.16 8.88
N ASP A 19 7.69 -1.36 9.27
CA ASP A 19 8.78 -0.41 8.97
C ASP A 19 9.04 -0.33 7.46
N GLU A 20 9.09 -1.47 6.76
CA GLU A 20 9.24 -1.51 5.30
C GLU A 20 8.07 -0.80 4.58
N PHE A 21 6.83 -0.99 5.05
CA PHE A 21 5.69 -0.23 4.54
C PHE A 21 5.80 1.26 4.83
N ALA A 22 6.20 1.64 6.04
CA ALA A 22 6.38 3.04 6.41
C ALA A 22 7.46 3.72 5.56
N GLN A 23 8.58 3.04 5.30
CA GLN A 23 9.64 3.51 4.40
C GLN A 23 9.13 3.66 2.96
N THR A 24 8.35 2.69 2.47
CA THR A 24 7.74 2.76 1.13
C THR A 24 6.80 3.96 1.03
N ILE A 25 5.91 4.15 2.01
CA ILE A 25 5.00 5.31 2.05
C ILE A 25 5.81 6.62 2.08
N HIS A 26 6.89 6.69 2.84
CA HIS A 26 7.75 7.87 2.90
C HIS A 26 8.39 8.18 1.53
N LEU A 27 8.86 7.17 0.80
CA LEU A 27 9.41 7.36 -0.55
C LEU A 27 8.37 7.97 -1.50
N PHE A 28 7.13 7.47 -1.48
CA PHE A 28 6.05 8.02 -2.28
C PHE A 28 5.66 9.44 -1.82
N ALA A 29 5.70 9.71 -0.51
CA ALA A 29 5.43 11.02 0.04
C ALA A 29 6.47 12.06 -0.39
N VAL A 30 7.76 11.70 -0.43
CA VAL A 30 8.84 12.56 -0.96
C VAL A 30 8.61 12.86 -2.45
N ALA A 31 8.32 11.84 -3.26
CA ALA A 31 8.06 12.04 -4.68
C ALA A 31 6.81 12.92 -4.94
N ALA A 32 5.75 12.74 -4.15
CA ALA A 32 4.55 13.57 -4.23
C ALA A 32 4.82 15.01 -3.76
N ALA A 33 5.55 15.18 -2.67
CA ALA A 33 5.95 16.48 -2.14
C ALA A 33 6.72 17.31 -3.18
N GLU A 34 7.72 16.71 -3.85
CA GLU A 34 8.48 17.36 -4.93
C GLU A 34 7.57 17.77 -6.09
N ARG A 35 6.64 16.90 -6.49
CA ARG A 35 5.73 17.16 -7.61
C ARG A 35 4.72 18.27 -7.33
N PHE A 36 4.25 18.38 -6.09
CA PHE A 36 3.20 19.32 -5.70
C PHE A 36 3.74 20.57 -4.97
N GLY A 37 5.05 20.67 -4.77
CA GLY A 37 5.66 21.78 -4.02
C GLY A 37 5.24 21.82 -2.55
N ARG A 38 4.99 20.66 -1.95
CA ARG A 38 4.56 20.49 -0.54
C ARG A 38 5.66 19.85 0.29
N GLY A 39 5.47 19.78 1.61
CA GLY A 39 6.32 19.02 2.53
C GLY A 39 5.94 17.53 2.59
N PRO A 40 6.92 16.59 2.62
CA PRO A 40 6.66 15.15 2.64
C PRO A 40 5.99 14.65 3.93
N ASP A 41 6.14 15.38 5.03
CA ASP A 41 5.53 15.04 6.32
C ASP A 41 4.15 15.68 6.52
N GLU A 42 3.65 16.45 5.55
CA GLU A 42 2.31 17.02 5.63
C GLU A 42 1.25 15.90 5.67
N PRO A 43 0.22 16.00 6.54
CA PRO A 43 -0.78 14.95 6.71
C PRO A 43 -1.43 14.51 5.40
N ASP A 44 -1.77 15.46 4.52
CA ASP A 44 -2.41 15.19 3.24
C ASP A 44 -1.46 14.44 2.29
N VAL A 45 -0.18 14.81 2.25
CA VAL A 45 0.83 14.18 1.39
C VAL A 45 1.08 12.75 1.85
N ARG A 46 1.17 12.52 3.17
CA ARG A 46 1.28 11.16 3.70
C ARG A 46 0.03 10.33 3.50
N ALA A 47 -1.16 10.93 3.64
CA ALA A 47 -2.43 10.23 3.41
C ALA A 47 -2.54 9.78 1.95
N PHE A 48 -2.19 10.67 1.01
CA PHE A 48 -2.12 10.37 -0.41
C PHE A 48 -1.14 9.22 -0.71
N ALA A 49 0.10 9.32 -0.23
CA ALA A 49 1.10 8.27 -0.42
C ALA A 49 0.66 6.92 0.20
N GLY A 50 0.07 6.96 1.40
CA GLY A 50 -0.47 5.78 2.07
C GLY A 50 -1.62 5.14 1.29
N ALA A 51 -2.51 5.93 0.70
CA ALA A 51 -3.61 5.43 -0.12
C ALA A 51 -3.11 4.69 -1.37
N ILE A 52 -2.13 5.25 -2.08
CA ILE A 52 -1.51 4.62 -3.26
C ILE A 52 -0.87 3.28 -2.87
N VAL A 53 -0.04 3.27 -1.83
CA VAL A 53 0.63 2.04 -1.36
C VAL A 53 -0.40 1.00 -0.93
N GLY A 54 -1.48 1.42 -0.25
CA GLY A 54 -2.58 0.55 0.15
C GLY A 54 -3.28 -0.11 -1.04
N VAL A 55 -3.61 0.66 -2.08
CA VAL A 55 -4.23 0.15 -3.32
C VAL A 55 -3.34 -0.89 -4.00
N ILE A 56 -2.05 -0.58 -4.18
CA ILE A 56 -1.10 -1.49 -4.83
C ILE A 56 -1.01 -2.81 -4.04
N LEU A 57 -0.92 -2.72 -2.71
CA LEU A 57 -0.87 -3.90 -1.85
C LEU A 57 -2.14 -4.74 -1.95
N SER A 58 -3.31 -4.10 -1.93
CA SER A 58 -4.61 -4.79 -2.06
C SER A 58 -4.74 -5.52 -3.40
N LEU A 59 -4.36 -4.87 -4.51
CA LEU A 59 -4.40 -5.49 -5.83
C LEU A 59 -3.42 -6.66 -5.96
N TRP A 60 -2.20 -6.50 -5.43
CA TRP A 60 -1.21 -7.57 -5.41
C TRP A 60 -1.71 -8.79 -4.62
N MET A 61 -2.34 -8.59 -3.46
CA MET A 61 -2.95 -9.68 -2.70
C MET A 61 -4.11 -10.35 -3.45
N LEU A 62 -4.92 -9.56 -4.15
CA LEU A 62 -6.05 -10.06 -4.93
C LEU A 62 -5.58 -10.92 -6.12
N MET A 63 -4.54 -10.49 -6.84
CA MET A 63 -3.94 -11.26 -7.93
C MET A 63 -3.30 -12.57 -7.47
N GLN A 64 -2.76 -12.62 -6.25
CA GLN A 64 -2.28 -13.89 -5.69
C GLN A 64 -3.41 -14.86 -5.34
N ALA A 65 -4.62 -14.34 -5.09
CA ALA A 65 -5.80 -15.15 -4.82
C ALA A 65 -6.56 -15.56 -6.11
N ASP A 66 -6.42 -14.78 -7.19
CA ASP A 66 -7.13 -14.97 -8.45
C ASP A 66 -6.19 -14.80 -9.65
N GLU A 67 -5.81 -15.92 -10.26
CA GLU A 67 -4.91 -15.97 -11.42
C GLU A 67 -5.51 -15.37 -12.70
N THR A 68 -6.82 -15.08 -12.72
CA THR A 68 -7.47 -14.43 -13.86
C THR A 68 -7.19 -12.93 -13.92
N LEU A 69 -6.80 -12.34 -12.78
CA LEU A 69 -6.38 -10.95 -12.68
C LEU A 69 -4.90 -10.84 -13.05
N THR A 70 -4.64 -10.59 -14.33
CA THR A 70 -3.26 -10.54 -14.87
C THR A 70 -2.82 -9.13 -15.26
N ASP A 71 -3.75 -8.20 -15.40
CA ASP A 71 -3.49 -6.84 -15.89
C ASP A 71 -3.31 -5.85 -14.74
N LEU A 72 -2.18 -5.98 -14.03
CA LEU A 72 -1.83 -5.11 -12.90
C LEU A 72 -1.83 -3.61 -13.26
N PRO A 73 -1.25 -3.15 -14.40
CA PRO A 73 -1.29 -1.74 -14.76
C PRO A 73 -2.71 -1.19 -14.86
N ARG A 74 -3.61 -1.89 -15.55
CA ARG A 74 -5.01 -1.45 -15.67
C ARG A 74 -5.72 -1.45 -14.32
N LEU A 75 -5.52 -2.48 -13.49
CA LEU A 75 -6.13 -2.54 -12.17
C LEU A 75 -5.66 -1.40 -11.26
N VAL A 76 -4.38 -1.03 -11.35
CA VAL A 76 -3.83 0.11 -10.61
C VAL A 76 -4.43 1.42 -11.12
N ASP A 77 -4.53 1.63 -12.43
CA ASP A 77 -5.16 2.82 -13.01
C ASP A 77 -6.63 2.94 -12.59
N ASP A 78 -7.41 1.86 -12.67
CA ASP A 78 -8.81 1.83 -12.24
C ASP A 78 -8.95 2.21 -10.75
N ALA A 79 -8.08 1.68 -9.90
CA ALA A 79 -8.11 1.95 -8.47
C ALA A 79 -7.62 3.36 -8.11
N ILE A 80 -6.68 3.93 -8.86
CA ILE A 80 -6.27 5.34 -8.72
C ILE A 80 -7.43 6.25 -9.14
N ASN A 81 -8.11 5.97 -10.25
CA ASN A 81 -9.29 6.74 -10.67
C ASN A 81 -10.40 6.71 -9.60
N LEU A 82 -10.61 5.56 -8.95
CA LEU A 82 -11.54 5.44 -7.83
C LEU A 82 -11.12 6.30 -6.62
N LEU A 83 -9.82 6.34 -6.30
CA LEU A 83 -9.28 7.22 -5.25
C LEU A 83 -9.48 8.70 -5.58
N GLU A 84 -9.18 9.10 -6.82
CA GLU A 84 -9.37 10.48 -7.29
C GLU A 84 -10.84 10.92 -7.24
N ALA A 85 -11.77 10.01 -7.53
CA ALA A 85 -13.19 10.25 -7.43
C ALA A 85 -13.73 10.31 -5.99
N GLY A 86 -12.89 10.04 -4.98
CA GLY A 86 -13.28 10.05 -3.57
C GLY A 86 -13.93 8.76 -3.08
N LEU A 87 -13.57 7.61 -3.68
CA LEU A 87 -14.11 6.28 -3.36
C LEU A 87 -15.64 6.14 -3.48
N PRO A 88 -16.26 6.49 -4.61
CA PRO A 88 -17.67 6.22 -4.86
C PRO A 88 -17.87 4.72 -5.17
N LEU A 89 -18.08 3.91 -4.13
CA LEU A 89 -18.40 2.49 -4.24
C LEU A 89 -19.91 2.28 -4.42
#